data_AF-F9UNF5-F1
#
_entry.id   AF-F9UNF5-F1
#
_cell.length_a   1.000
_cell.length_b   1.000
_cell.length_c   1.000
_cell.angle_alpha   90.00
_cell.angle_beta   90.00
_cell.angle_gamma   90.00
#
_symmetry.space_group_name_H-M   'P 1'
#
loop_
_entity.id
_entity.type
_entity.pdbx_description
1 polymer ?
#
loop_
_entity_poly.entity_id
_entity_poly.type
_entity_poly.pdbx_seq_one_letter_code
_entity_poly.pdbx_strand_id
1 'polypeptide(L)'
;MQFPADFYWGGATAANQCEGAYDVDGRGLTMKDITTMGGLNQRRQVTYLQADGTPGKGDSIPAGAHGAVLPDDYYPNQTSIDFYHRYQEDIALFAEMGFKMYRMSISWSRIFPRGDENEPNQAGLDFYRRVFETLKKYEIEPLVTISHFDMPLYLEETYGGWNDRRMIGFYQHYAETLFTAYRGLVKHWITFNEINNTIMFLALRAKAGDADYQRAYQQLHYQFVASALAVQQAHAIDGENKVGCMICGITSYPLTCDPADVLQNRYVWEQNIYYCGDVQCQGQYPTYARRLWNEHQVDLDITDSDLEALKAGTVDWYTFSYYMSTAVTTHEVSATVGGNFSMGARNPYLQYSEWEWADDPAGLQYYLELMNDRYHLPLMVVENGLGAKDYLTVDGQIHDVYRISYLRKHIQAMATAIHHGVKLIGYTSWGCIDLVSAGTGQMSKRYGLIYVDRQDDGSGTLARIPKDSFYWYQRVIASNGQDLGPSASN
;
A
#
# COMPACT_ATOMS: atom_id res chain seq x y z
N MET A 1 -0.78 -29.73 -3.14
CA MET A 1 -1.66 -28.58 -3.45
C MET A 1 -0.85 -27.63 -4.30
N GLN A 2 -1.38 -27.17 -5.43
CA GLN A 2 -0.57 -26.46 -6.43
C GLN A 2 -1.25 -25.14 -6.77
N PHE A 3 -0.48 -24.06 -6.73
CA PHE A 3 -0.91 -22.77 -7.26
C PHE A 3 -1.16 -22.88 -8.79
N PRO A 4 -1.98 -22.02 -9.39
CA PRO A 4 -2.12 -21.95 -10.85
C PRO A 4 -0.75 -21.92 -11.55
N ALA A 5 -0.64 -22.52 -12.73
CA ALA A 5 0.64 -22.59 -13.45
C ALA A 5 1.16 -21.20 -13.87
N ASP A 6 0.23 -20.27 -14.08
CA ASP A 6 0.40 -18.87 -14.43
C ASP A 6 0.31 -17.93 -13.21
N PHE A 7 0.51 -18.45 -11.99
CA PHE A 7 0.45 -17.64 -10.78
C PHE A 7 1.57 -16.59 -10.73
N TYR A 8 1.18 -15.33 -10.49
CA TYR A 8 2.12 -14.21 -10.40
C TYR A 8 2.81 -14.18 -9.04
N TRP A 9 3.95 -14.86 -8.93
CA TRP A 9 4.86 -14.69 -7.81
C TRP A 9 5.72 -13.43 -7.99
N GLY A 10 5.87 -12.65 -6.92
CA GLY A 10 6.63 -11.42 -7.01
C GLY A 10 6.96 -10.74 -5.69
N GLY A 11 7.28 -9.46 -5.80
CA GLY A 11 7.56 -8.55 -4.70
C GLY A 11 6.99 -7.16 -4.99
N ALA A 12 6.77 -6.38 -3.93
CA ALA A 12 6.16 -5.06 -4.00
C ALA A 12 7.02 -4.00 -3.31
N THR A 13 7.06 -2.79 -3.88
CA THR A 13 7.59 -1.58 -3.25
C THR A 13 6.72 -0.36 -3.59
N ALA A 14 7.04 0.79 -3.00
CA ALA A 14 6.44 2.08 -3.34
C ALA A 14 7.54 3.11 -3.63
N ALA A 15 7.33 3.97 -4.63
CA ALA A 15 8.29 4.94 -5.14
C ALA A 15 8.89 5.80 -4.02
N ASN A 16 8.02 6.40 -3.20
CA ASN A 16 8.41 7.24 -2.07
C ASN A 16 9.23 6.51 -0.99
N GLN A 17 9.23 5.18 -0.94
CA GLN A 17 9.95 4.39 0.07
C GLN A 17 11.26 3.79 -0.45
N CYS A 18 11.42 3.64 -1.77
CA CYS A 18 12.61 3.01 -2.37
C CYS A 18 13.43 3.91 -3.29
N GLU A 19 12.81 4.79 -4.09
CA GLU A 19 13.50 5.50 -5.17
C GLU A 19 14.59 6.46 -4.71
N GLY A 20 14.29 7.33 -3.76
CA GLY A 20 15.16 8.47 -3.42
C GLY A 20 15.16 9.51 -4.53
N ALA A 21 16.29 10.21 -4.71
CA ALA A 21 16.46 11.20 -5.79
C ALA A 21 15.29 12.19 -5.86
N TYR A 22 14.93 12.75 -4.69
CA TYR A 22 13.69 13.49 -4.49
C TYR A 22 13.62 14.81 -5.27
N ASP A 23 14.77 15.39 -5.60
CA ASP A 23 14.96 16.68 -6.27
C ASP A 23 15.69 16.55 -7.63
N VAL A 24 15.80 15.33 -8.16
CA VAL A 24 16.48 15.03 -9.42
C VAL A 24 15.49 15.05 -10.59
N ASP A 25 15.95 15.49 -11.77
CA ASP A 25 15.22 15.46 -13.04
C ASP A 25 13.84 16.14 -12.99
N GLY A 26 13.73 17.22 -12.19
CA GLY A 26 12.55 18.06 -12.12
C GLY A 26 11.40 17.49 -11.28
N ARG A 27 11.64 16.44 -10.47
CA ARG A 27 10.64 15.91 -9.54
C ARG A 27 10.20 17.00 -8.53
N GLY A 28 8.89 17.13 -8.34
CA GLY A 28 8.33 18.00 -7.30
C GLY A 28 8.31 17.36 -5.92
N LEU A 29 8.19 18.18 -4.87
CA LEU A 29 8.07 17.70 -3.51
C LEU A 29 6.74 16.98 -3.28
N THR A 30 6.76 15.99 -2.40
CA THR A 30 5.59 15.33 -1.83
C THR A 30 5.62 15.50 -0.31
N MET A 31 4.50 15.19 0.36
CA MET A 31 4.46 15.17 1.84
C MET A 31 5.57 14.30 2.44
N LYS A 32 6.00 13.21 1.79
CA LYS A 32 7.04 12.31 2.31
C LYS A 32 8.43 12.94 2.32
N ASP A 33 8.70 13.87 1.41
CA ASP A 33 10.01 14.52 1.28
C ASP A 33 10.25 15.56 2.38
N ILE A 34 9.18 16.00 3.05
CA ILE A 34 9.18 16.91 4.20
C ILE A 34 8.73 16.22 5.49
N THR A 35 8.68 14.88 5.50
CA THR A 35 8.32 14.10 6.69
C THR A 35 9.55 13.46 7.32
N THR A 36 9.88 13.85 8.55
CA THR A 36 11.02 13.34 9.30
C THR A 36 10.89 11.85 9.63
N MET A 37 12.00 11.24 10.03
CA MET A 37 11.97 9.92 10.65
C MET A 37 11.29 9.98 12.04
N GLY A 38 10.54 8.93 12.37
CA GLY A 38 9.97 8.71 13.70
C GLY A 38 10.60 7.49 14.38
N GLY A 39 9.82 6.81 15.22
CA GLY A 39 10.21 5.58 15.89
C GLY A 39 9.03 4.89 16.55
N LEU A 40 9.28 3.86 17.36
CA LEU A 40 8.21 3.13 18.07
C LEU A 40 7.37 4.04 18.97
N ASN A 41 8.01 5.03 19.62
CA ASN A 41 7.36 5.93 20.59
C ASN A 41 7.30 7.39 20.09
N GLN A 42 7.66 7.65 18.83
CA GLN A 42 7.69 8.99 18.25
C GLN A 42 7.07 8.97 16.87
N ARG A 43 6.01 9.75 16.67
CA ARG A 43 5.42 9.91 15.33
C ARG A 43 6.36 10.68 14.44
N ARG A 44 6.32 10.35 13.14
CA ARG A 44 6.93 11.17 12.10
C ARG A 44 6.31 12.55 12.10
N GLN A 45 7.10 13.58 11.81
CA GLN A 45 6.61 14.97 11.80
C GLN A 45 6.81 15.56 10.41
N VAL A 46 5.83 16.34 9.97
CA VAL A 46 5.92 17.17 8.76
C VAL A 46 6.58 18.48 9.14
N THR A 47 7.54 18.92 8.33
CA THR A 47 8.22 20.21 8.51
C THR A 47 7.68 21.28 7.57
N TYR A 48 7.67 22.52 8.05
CA TYR A 48 7.09 23.65 7.35
C TYR A 48 7.76 24.97 7.76
N LEU A 49 7.57 26.00 6.93
CA LEU A 49 7.88 27.39 7.23
C LEU A 49 6.56 28.15 7.46
N GLN A 50 6.50 28.91 8.55
CA GLN A 50 5.43 29.87 8.79
C GLN A 50 5.48 31.00 7.75
N ALA A 51 4.40 31.79 7.67
CA ALA A 51 4.34 32.94 6.77
C ALA A 51 5.46 33.99 7.00
N ASP A 52 6.01 34.06 8.22
CA ASP A 52 7.15 34.93 8.56
C ASP A 52 8.53 34.27 8.33
N GLY A 53 8.56 33.04 7.78
CA GLY A 53 9.77 32.26 7.53
C GLY A 53 10.27 31.44 8.73
N THR A 54 9.57 31.45 9.86
CA THR A 54 9.96 30.66 11.05
C THR A 54 9.78 29.16 10.79
N PRO A 55 10.79 28.30 11.04
CA PRO A 55 10.65 26.87 10.87
C PRO A 55 9.78 26.23 11.97
N GLY A 56 9.01 25.21 11.58
CA GLY A 56 8.19 24.42 12.49
C GLY A 56 8.06 22.96 12.07
N LYS A 57 7.58 22.12 12.99
CA LYS A 57 7.31 20.71 12.77
C LYS A 57 6.09 20.23 13.56
N GLY A 58 5.29 19.36 12.95
CA GLY A 58 4.04 18.87 13.56
C GLY A 58 3.40 17.71 12.81
N ASP A 59 2.19 17.33 13.20
CA ASP A 59 1.44 16.23 12.56
C ASP A 59 0.90 16.60 11.16
N SER A 60 0.79 17.90 10.88
CA SER A 60 0.31 18.47 9.61
C SER A 60 0.91 19.86 9.39
N ILE A 61 0.84 20.36 8.15
CA ILE A 61 1.19 21.75 7.82
C ILE A 61 0.08 22.66 8.37
N PRO A 62 0.38 23.65 9.24
CA PRO A 62 -0.61 24.61 9.71
C PRO A 62 -1.18 25.47 8.59
N ALA A 63 -2.41 25.96 8.76
CA ALA A 63 -3.02 26.89 7.81
C ALA A 63 -2.14 28.14 7.64
N GLY A 64 -1.81 28.49 6.39
CA GLY A 64 -0.96 29.63 6.04
C GLY A 64 0.55 29.38 6.13
N ALA A 65 0.98 28.18 6.56
CA ALA A 65 2.36 27.73 6.44
C ALA A 65 2.59 27.00 5.11
N HIS A 66 3.85 26.82 4.73
CA HIS A 66 4.26 26.06 3.54
C HIS A 66 5.19 24.92 3.94
N GLY A 67 4.94 23.72 3.46
CA GLY A 67 5.78 22.54 3.67
C GLY A 67 7.19 22.79 3.14
N ALA A 68 8.20 22.44 3.93
CA ALA A 68 9.58 22.76 3.60
C ALA A 68 10.56 21.73 4.13
N VAL A 69 11.65 21.53 3.39
CA VAL A 69 12.82 20.79 3.86
C VAL A 69 13.65 21.72 4.74
N LEU A 70 13.88 21.33 6.00
CA LEU A 70 14.66 22.08 6.96
C LEU A 70 16.08 21.52 7.04
N PRO A 71 17.14 22.37 7.02
CA PRO A 71 18.53 21.90 6.93
C PRO A 71 19.00 20.98 8.07
N ASP A 72 18.43 21.11 9.27
CA ASP A 72 18.87 20.40 10.47
C ASP A 72 18.06 19.11 10.74
N ASP A 73 17.05 18.81 9.92
CA ASP A 73 16.20 17.64 10.06
C ASP A 73 16.59 16.54 9.04
N TYR A 74 16.31 15.29 9.41
CA TYR A 74 16.58 14.13 8.57
C TYR A 74 15.31 13.56 7.93
N TYR A 75 15.33 13.44 6.61
CA TYR A 75 14.21 12.97 5.79
C TYR A 75 14.59 11.66 5.09
N PRO A 76 14.24 10.49 5.66
CA PRO A 76 14.75 9.20 5.18
C PRO A 76 14.33 8.91 3.72
N ASN A 77 13.17 9.41 3.31
CA ASN A 77 12.60 9.21 1.97
C ASN A 77 13.38 9.93 0.85
N GLN A 78 14.11 11.01 1.16
CA GLN A 78 14.83 11.80 0.15
C GLN A 78 15.91 11.00 -0.59
N THR A 79 16.56 10.07 0.12
CA THR A 79 17.53 9.12 -0.47
C THR A 79 16.97 7.71 -0.57
N SER A 80 16.06 7.31 0.33
CA SER A 80 15.49 5.95 0.39
C SER A 80 16.56 4.84 0.24
N ILE A 81 16.49 3.98 -0.77
CA ILE A 81 17.59 3.02 -1.04
C ILE A 81 18.27 3.32 -2.36
N ASP A 82 18.05 4.51 -2.91
CA ASP A 82 18.62 4.95 -4.18
C ASP A 82 18.23 4.03 -5.36
N PHE A 83 17.01 3.45 -5.32
CA PHE A 83 16.51 2.62 -6.42
C PHE A 83 16.48 3.42 -7.74
N TYR A 84 16.32 4.75 -7.69
CA TYR A 84 16.36 5.61 -8.87
C TYR A 84 17.62 5.41 -9.73
N HIS A 85 18.79 5.26 -9.09
CA HIS A 85 20.05 5.04 -9.77
C HIS A 85 20.47 3.56 -9.87
N ARG A 86 19.82 2.68 -9.08
CA ARG A 86 20.24 1.27 -8.91
C ARG A 86 19.23 0.23 -9.38
N TYR A 87 18.11 0.65 -9.97
CA TYR A 87 17.03 -0.25 -10.37
C TYR A 87 17.50 -1.42 -11.25
N GLN A 88 18.54 -1.26 -12.08
CA GLN A 88 19.05 -2.38 -12.89
C GLN A 88 19.69 -3.49 -12.05
N GLU A 89 20.41 -3.14 -10.98
CA GLU A 89 20.97 -4.10 -10.01
C GLU A 89 19.84 -4.77 -9.23
N ASP A 90 18.89 -3.97 -8.75
CA ASP A 90 17.76 -4.45 -7.95
C ASP A 90 16.86 -5.41 -8.76
N ILE A 91 16.54 -5.06 -10.01
CA ILE A 91 15.75 -5.92 -10.90
C ILE A 91 16.50 -7.19 -11.29
N ALA A 92 17.83 -7.15 -11.44
CA ALA A 92 18.60 -8.36 -11.68
C ALA A 92 18.47 -9.35 -10.52
N LEU A 93 18.45 -8.87 -9.27
CA LEU A 93 18.20 -9.69 -8.09
C LEU A 93 16.76 -10.23 -8.04
N PHE A 94 15.77 -9.44 -8.49
CA PHE A 94 14.38 -9.93 -8.62
C PHE A 94 14.27 -11.07 -9.65
N ALA A 95 14.97 -10.93 -10.77
CA ALA A 95 15.05 -11.96 -11.80
C ALA A 95 15.78 -13.22 -11.29
N GLU A 96 16.83 -13.06 -10.50
CA GLU A 96 17.54 -14.17 -9.87
C GLU A 96 16.64 -14.95 -8.91
N MET A 97 15.76 -14.29 -8.14
CA MET A 97 14.72 -14.97 -7.36
C MET A 97 13.66 -15.65 -8.23
N GLY A 98 13.56 -15.29 -9.51
CA GLY A 98 12.60 -15.86 -10.45
C GLY A 98 11.24 -15.15 -10.47
N PHE A 99 11.18 -13.88 -10.04
CA PHE A 99 9.93 -13.10 -10.04
C PHE A 99 9.21 -13.20 -11.39
N LYS A 100 7.89 -13.35 -11.32
CA LYS A 100 6.97 -13.25 -12.46
C LYS A 100 6.31 -11.89 -12.54
N MET A 101 6.19 -11.22 -11.40
CA MET A 101 5.61 -9.89 -11.29
C MET A 101 6.42 -9.03 -10.33
N TYR A 102 6.50 -7.73 -10.63
CA TYR A 102 7.02 -6.73 -9.70
C TYR A 102 6.00 -5.61 -9.56
N ARG A 103 5.51 -5.42 -8.33
CA ARG A 103 4.62 -4.32 -8.01
C ARG A 103 5.42 -3.09 -7.59
N MET A 104 5.14 -1.97 -8.23
CA MET A 104 5.72 -0.67 -7.87
C MET A 104 4.69 0.44 -8.05
N SER A 105 4.98 1.63 -7.52
CA SER A 105 4.22 2.84 -7.87
C SER A 105 5.00 3.73 -8.81
N ILE A 106 4.28 4.57 -9.55
CA ILE A 106 4.85 5.72 -10.24
C ILE A 106 4.68 6.93 -9.32
N SER A 107 5.75 7.67 -9.08
CA SER A 107 5.70 8.91 -8.31
C SER A 107 5.00 9.99 -9.12
N TRP A 108 3.81 10.39 -8.68
CA TRP A 108 3.03 11.44 -9.35
C TRP A 108 3.86 12.71 -9.53
N SER A 109 4.60 13.12 -8.49
CA SER A 109 5.45 14.32 -8.57
C SER A 109 6.66 14.20 -9.50
N ARG A 110 7.00 13.01 -10.02
CA ARG A 110 7.96 12.90 -11.13
C ARG A 110 7.34 13.20 -12.47
N ILE A 111 6.06 12.90 -12.66
CA ILE A 111 5.35 13.08 -13.93
C ILE A 111 4.72 14.47 -14.00
N PHE A 112 4.07 14.91 -12.92
CA PHE A 112 3.51 16.24 -12.76
C PHE A 112 4.01 16.84 -11.44
N PRO A 113 5.12 17.59 -11.45
CA PRO A 113 5.78 18.10 -10.24
C PRO A 113 4.88 18.89 -9.30
N ARG A 114 3.94 19.67 -9.85
CA ARG A 114 2.91 20.37 -9.11
C ARG A 114 1.57 19.66 -9.18
N GLY A 115 1.35 18.82 -10.18
CA GLY A 115 0.15 18.03 -10.36
C GLY A 115 -0.92 18.69 -11.24
N ASP A 116 -0.73 19.97 -11.57
CA ASP A 116 -1.66 20.81 -12.32
C ASP A 116 -1.10 21.26 -13.68
N GLU A 117 0.09 20.81 -14.05
CA GLU A 117 0.70 21.15 -15.33
C GLU A 117 -0.05 20.50 -16.50
N ASN A 118 -0.10 21.21 -17.63
CA ASN A 118 -0.72 20.67 -18.85
C ASN A 118 0.13 19.56 -19.48
N GLU A 119 1.46 19.73 -19.47
CA GLU A 119 2.40 18.77 -20.08
C GLU A 119 3.17 18.03 -18.99
N PRO A 120 3.40 16.71 -19.16
CA PRO A 120 4.17 15.94 -18.21
C PRO A 120 5.66 16.27 -18.27
N ASN A 121 6.36 16.02 -17.17
CA ASN A 121 7.80 16.00 -17.12
C ASN A 121 8.35 14.76 -17.85
N GLN A 122 8.94 14.98 -19.02
CA GLN A 122 9.48 13.92 -19.87
C GLN A 122 10.56 13.08 -19.18
N ALA A 123 11.41 13.70 -18.34
CA ALA A 123 12.48 12.97 -17.67
C ALA A 123 11.93 11.93 -16.67
N GLY A 124 10.82 12.26 -16.00
CA GLY A 124 10.06 11.34 -15.17
C GLY A 124 9.49 10.16 -15.97
N LEU A 125 8.88 10.45 -17.13
CA LEU A 125 8.37 9.40 -18.03
C LEU A 125 9.49 8.47 -18.52
N ASP A 126 10.63 9.05 -18.90
CA ASP A 126 11.77 8.29 -19.40
C ASP A 126 12.39 7.39 -18.32
N PHE A 127 12.40 7.83 -17.06
CA PHE A 127 12.85 7.00 -15.94
C PHE A 127 12.03 5.71 -15.83
N TYR A 128 10.70 5.82 -15.69
CA TYR A 128 9.85 4.64 -15.56
C TYR A 128 9.83 3.79 -16.83
N ARG A 129 9.95 4.38 -18.03
CA ARG A 129 10.13 3.60 -19.26
C ARG A 129 11.35 2.70 -19.17
N ARG A 130 12.50 3.22 -18.75
CA ARG A 130 13.72 2.41 -18.58
C ARG A 130 13.56 1.32 -17.53
N VAL A 131 12.85 1.60 -16.44
CA VAL A 131 12.50 0.59 -15.42
C VAL A 131 11.66 -0.54 -16.03
N PHE A 132 10.57 -0.21 -16.72
CA PHE A 132 9.68 -1.20 -17.35
C PHE A 132 10.36 -1.99 -18.48
N GLU A 133 11.20 -1.35 -19.29
CA GLU A 133 12.02 -2.03 -20.28
C GLU A 133 13.02 -3.01 -19.64
N THR A 134 13.56 -2.65 -18.47
CA THR A 134 14.44 -3.54 -17.69
C THR A 134 13.67 -4.72 -17.10
N LEU A 135 12.46 -4.52 -16.57
CA LEU A 135 11.60 -5.62 -16.13
C LEU A 135 11.25 -6.56 -17.30
N LYS A 136 10.88 -5.99 -18.44
CA LYS A 136 10.58 -6.74 -19.67
C LYS A 136 11.76 -7.58 -20.16
N LYS A 137 12.99 -7.07 -20.04
CA LYS A 137 14.22 -7.83 -20.38
C LYS A 137 14.34 -9.13 -19.57
N TYR A 138 13.85 -9.14 -18.33
CA TYR A 138 13.86 -10.31 -17.45
C TYR A 138 12.52 -11.06 -17.40
N GLU A 139 11.57 -10.72 -18.30
CA GLU A 139 10.23 -11.33 -18.36
C GLU A 139 9.44 -11.19 -17.04
N ILE A 140 9.63 -10.05 -16.36
CA ILE A 140 8.89 -9.69 -15.15
C ILE A 140 7.76 -8.73 -15.53
N GLU A 141 6.52 -9.11 -15.23
CA GLU A 141 5.36 -8.26 -15.48
C GLU A 141 5.27 -7.12 -14.45
N PRO A 142 5.13 -5.86 -14.87
CA PRO A 142 4.88 -4.76 -13.94
C PRO A 142 3.41 -4.74 -13.48
N LEU A 143 3.21 -4.62 -12.17
CA LEU A 143 1.93 -4.23 -11.56
C LEU A 143 2.06 -2.82 -10.97
N VAL A 144 1.45 -1.84 -11.63
CA VAL A 144 1.72 -0.43 -11.34
C VAL A 144 0.60 0.21 -10.53
N THR A 145 0.95 0.72 -9.35
CA THR A 145 0.06 1.56 -8.53
C THR A 145 0.21 3.02 -8.96
N ILE A 146 -0.88 3.65 -9.40
CA ILE A 146 -0.89 5.02 -9.93
C ILE A 146 -0.65 6.03 -8.81
N SER A 147 -1.34 5.89 -7.68
CA SER A 147 -1.18 6.75 -6.50
C SER A 147 -0.84 5.94 -5.24
N HIS A 148 0.32 6.20 -4.64
CA HIS A 148 0.81 5.48 -3.46
C HIS A 148 1.40 6.44 -2.42
N PHE A 149 0.51 7.22 -1.78
CA PHE A 149 0.85 8.15 -0.69
C PHE A 149 1.95 9.17 -1.06
N ASP A 150 1.98 9.60 -2.32
CA ASP A 150 3.05 10.39 -2.93
C ASP A 150 2.52 11.46 -3.90
N MET A 151 1.34 11.98 -3.61
CA MET A 151 0.76 13.13 -4.33
C MET A 151 1.69 14.36 -4.23
N PRO A 152 1.77 15.19 -5.29
CA PRO A 152 2.52 16.45 -5.24
C PRO A 152 2.06 17.33 -4.07
N LEU A 153 3.02 17.86 -3.31
CA LEU A 153 2.77 18.75 -2.17
C LEU A 153 1.97 19.98 -2.60
N TYR A 154 2.22 20.48 -3.81
CA TYR A 154 1.49 21.62 -4.37
C TYR A 154 -0.02 21.39 -4.44
N LEU A 155 -0.49 20.17 -4.75
CA LEU A 155 -1.92 19.85 -4.76
C LEU A 155 -2.54 19.90 -3.37
N GLU A 156 -1.82 19.44 -2.34
CA GLU A 156 -2.28 19.55 -0.94
C GLU A 156 -2.43 21.01 -0.53
N GLU A 157 -1.42 21.84 -0.82
CA GLU A 157 -1.37 23.22 -0.32
C GLU A 157 -2.27 24.18 -1.09
N THR A 158 -2.36 24.01 -2.41
CA THR A 158 -3.08 24.94 -3.29
C THR A 158 -4.56 24.59 -3.40
N TYR A 159 -4.88 23.29 -3.37
CA TYR A 159 -6.25 22.79 -3.58
C TYR A 159 -6.83 22.12 -2.33
N GLY A 160 -6.06 21.90 -1.26
CA GLY A 160 -6.54 21.11 -0.11
C GLY A 160 -6.63 19.61 -0.39
N GLY A 161 -5.88 19.15 -1.40
CA GLY A 161 -5.84 17.76 -1.84
C GLY A 161 -7.21 17.24 -2.25
N TRP A 162 -7.49 15.97 -1.93
CA TRP A 162 -8.72 15.28 -2.32
C TRP A 162 -10.02 15.84 -1.74
N ASN A 163 -10.02 16.93 -0.98
CA ASN A 163 -11.26 17.64 -0.62
C ASN A 163 -11.76 18.55 -1.73
N ASP A 164 -10.98 18.75 -2.80
CA ASP A 164 -11.36 19.57 -3.96
C ASP A 164 -11.72 18.69 -5.15
N ARG A 165 -12.89 18.91 -5.74
CA ARG A 165 -13.41 18.15 -6.87
C ARG A 165 -12.48 18.17 -8.09
N ARG A 166 -11.67 19.24 -8.26
CA ARG A 166 -10.73 19.36 -9.39
C ARG A 166 -9.65 18.27 -9.37
N MET A 167 -9.39 17.65 -8.22
CA MET A 167 -8.49 16.50 -8.11
C MET A 167 -8.87 15.32 -9.00
N ILE A 168 -10.16 15.15 -9.30
CA ILE A 168 -10.64 14.15 -10.26
C ILE A 168 -9.98 14.39 -11.62
N GLY A 169 -9.99 15.62 -12.11
CA GLY A 169 -9.40 16.00 -13.40
C GLY A 169 -7.87 15.88 -13.41
N PHE A 170 -7.20 16.31 -12.34
CA PHE A 170 -5.73 16.18 -12.24
C PHE A 170 -5.29 14.70 -12.24
N TYR A 171 -5.99 13.86 -11.49
CA TYR A 171 -5.72 12.42 -11.47
C TYR A 171 -6.04 11.76 -12.82
N GLN A 172 -7.15 12.16 -13.46
CA GLN A 172 -7.54 11.67 -14.77
C GLN A 172 -6.47 11.98 -15.84
N HIS A 173 -5.95 13.21 -15.85
CA HIS A 173 -4.87 13.62 -16.76
C HIS A 173 -3.58 12.85 -16.48
N TYR A 174 -3.25 12.68 -15.20
CA TYR A 174 -2.11 11.87 -14.79
C TYR A 174 -2.24 10.42 -15.26
N ALA A 175 -3.35 9.74 -14.95
CA ALA A 175 -3.60 8.34 -15.32
C ALA A 175 -3.56 8.14 -16.85
N GLU A 176 -4.24 8.99 -17.61
CA GLU A 176 -4.23 8.95 -19.09
C GLU A 176 -2.81 9.07 -19.66
N THR A 177 -2.00 9.96 -19.10
CA THR A 177 -0.60 10.12 -19.47
C THR A 177 0.17 8.82 -19.26
N LEU A 178 -0.03 8.13 -18.13
CA LEU A 178 0.66 6.85 -17.86
C LEU A 178 0.20 5.74 -18.80
N PHE A 179 -1.11 5.56 -18.96
CA PHE A 179 -1.66 4.54 -19.84
C PHE A 179 -1.18 4.72 -21.28
N THR A 180 -1.11 5.97 -21.75
CA THR A 180 -0.61 6.30 -23.09
C THR A 180 0.90 6.08 -23.20
N ALA A 181 1.68 6.60 -22.25
CA ALA A 181 3.14 6.52 -22.30
C ALA A 181 3.66 5.08 -22.20
N TYR A 182 3.02 4.24 -21.38
CA TYR A 182 3.49 2.88 -21.09
C TYR A 182 2.64 1.79 -21.76
N ARG A 183 1.82 2.16 -22.74
CA ARG A 183 1.05 1.22 -23.55
C ARG A 183 1.94 0.10 -24.09
N GLY A 184 1.54 -1.15 -23.87
CA GLY A 184 2.29 -2.34 -24.28
C GLY A 184 3.53 -2.68 -23.43
N LEU A 185 3.91 -1.82 -22.47
CA LEU A 185 4.92 -2.11 -21.45
C LEU A 185 4.27 -2.48 -20.11
N VAL A 186 3.13 -1.88 -19.78
CA VAL A 186 2.37 -2.14 -18.56
C VAL A 186 0.93 -2.49 -18.91
N LYS A 187 0.41 -3.55 -18.30
CA LYS A 187 -0.99 -4.01 -18.47
C LYS A 187 -1.74 -4.13 -17.15
N HIS A 188 -1.03 -4.31 -16.04
CA HIS A 188 -1.62 -4.52 -14.73
C HIS A 188 -1.50 -3.23 -13.91
N TRP A 189 -2.63 -2.65 -13.54
CA TRP A 189 -2.71 -1.36 -12.86
C TRP A 189 -3.50 -1.43 -11.56
N ILE A 190 -3.20 -0.53 -10.64
CA ILE A 190 -3.92 -0.28 -9.40
C ILE A 190 -4.12 1.24 -9.30
N THR A 191 -5.33 1.70 -8.96
CA THR A 191 -5.63 3.13 -8.90
C THR A 191 -5.05 3.81 -7.65
N PHE A 192 -5.63 3.52 -6.48
CA PHE A 192 -5.25 4.12 -5.19
C PHE A 192 -4.81 3.05 -4.20
N ASN A 193 -3.60 3.18 -3.66
CA ASN A 193 -3.11 2.31 -2.61
C ASN A 193 -3.91 2.46 -1.32
N GLU A 194 -4.34 1.34 -0.74
CA GLU A 194 -5.00 1.24 0.58
C GLU A 194 -6.02 2.35 0.81
N ILE A 195 -6.90 2.57 -0.17
CA ILE A 195 -7.82 3.72 -0.21
C ILE A 195 -8.70 3.83 1.05
N ASN A 196 -9.03 2.70 1.67
CA ASN A 196 -9.81 2.61 2.91
C ASN A 196 -9.09 3.14 4.16
N ASN A 197 -7.77 3.36 4.12
CA ASN A 197 -7.02 3.96 5.23
C ASN A 197 -7.57 5.34 5.62
N THR A 198 -8.17 6.07 4.68
CA THR A 198 -8.79 7.39 4.91
C THR A 198 -9.82 7.35 6.05
N ILE A 199 -10.70 6.35 6.06
CA ILE A 199 -11.71 6.17 7.11
C ILE A 199 -11.18 5.31 8.25
N MET A 200 -10.44 4.23 7.93
CA MET A 200 -9.94 3.31 8.94
C MET A 200 -9.07 4.04 9.97
N PHE A 201 -8.10 4.86 9.54
CA PHE A 201 -7.26 5.61 10.48
C PHE A 201 -7.98 6.75 11.17
N LEU A 202 -9.00 7.34 10.53
CA LEU A 202 -9.79 8.37 11.18
C LEU A 202 -10.54 7.79 12.38
N ALA A 203 -11.12 6.59 12.23
CA ALA A 203 -11.76 5.86 13.31
C ALA A 203 -10.81 5.49 14.46
N LEU A 204 -9.50 5.42 14.19
CA LEU A 204 -8.49 5.19 15.23
C LEU A 204 -8.10 6.47 16.01
N ARG A 205 -8.53 7.67 15.57
CA ARG A 205 -8.18 8.93 16.22
C ARG A 205 -9.18 9.27 17.33
N ALA A 206 -8.70 9.34 18.57
CA ALA A 206 -9.50 9.68 19.75
C ALA A 206 -10.22 11.06 19.71
N LYS A 207 -9.93 11.93 18.73
CA LYS A 207 -10.49 13.29 18.60
C LYS A 207 -11.19 13.55 17.26
N ALA A 208 -11.44 12.53 16.45
CA ALA A 208 -12.13 12.71 15.18
C ALA A 208 -13.58 13.17 15.42
N GLY A 209 -13.98 14.31 14.84
CA GLY A 209 -15.34 14.82 14.89
C GLY A 209 -16.08 14.70 13.54
N ASP A 210 -17.36 15.05 13.51
CA ASP A 210 -18.21 14.96 12.30
C ASP A 210 -17.61 15.68 11.09
N ALA A 211 -16.98 16.84 11.30
CA ALA A 211 -16.29 17.56 10.22
C ALA A 211 -15.11 16.79 9.62
N ASP A 212 -14.43 15.94 10.40
CA ASP A 212 -13.35 15.09 9.89
C ASP A 212 -13.90 13.95 9.03
N TYR A 213 -15.02 13.34 9.46
CA TYR A 213 -15.71 12.30 8.70
C TYR A 213 -16.32 12.86 7.41
N GLN A 214 -16.92 14.05 7.44
CA GLN A 214 -17.38 14.76 6.25
C GLN A 214 -16.26 14.88 5.21
N ARG A 215 -15.08 15.37 5.63
CA ARG A 215 -13.91 15.49 4.74
C ARG A 215 -13.46 14.13 4.23
N ALA A 216 -13.31 13.14 5.10
CA ALA A 216 -12.85 11.81 4.73
C ALA A 216 -13.77 11.09 3.73
N TYR A 217 -15.10 11.15 3.92
CA TYR A 217 -16.03 10.56 2.97
C TYR A 217 -16.12 11.35 1.65
N GLN A 218 -15.99 12.68 1.69
CA GLN A 218 -15.91 13.49 0.46
C GLN A 218 -14.65 13.17 -0.35
N GLN A 219 -13.50 13.04 0.32
CA GLN A 219 -12.24 12.59 -0.30
C GLN A 219 -12.41 11.23 -0.97
N LEU A 220 -12.98 10.26 -0.25
CA LEU A 220 -13.24 8.93 -0.80
C LEU A 220 -14.18 8.98 -2.01
N HIS A 221 -15.25 9.79 -1.96
CA HIS A 221 -16.14 9.93 -3.11
C HIS A 221 -15.38 10.39 -4.37
N TYR A 222 -14.60 11.46 -4.28
CA TYR A 222 -13.81 11.93 -5.42
C TYR A 222 -12.77 10.92 -5.89
N GLN A 223 -12.13 10.20 -4.97
CA GLN A 223 -11.20 9.12 -5.33
C GLN A 223 -11.91 7.94 -6.02
N PHE A 224 -13.12 7.57 -5.60
CA PHE A 224 -13.89 6.52 -6.27
C PHE A 224 -14.25 6.93 -7.70
N VAL A 225 -14.70 8.16 -7.90
CA VAL A 225 -15.01 8.68 -9.24
C VAL A 225 -13.76 8.73 -10.10
N ALA A 226 -12.65 9.26 -9.57
CA ALA A 226 -11.37 9.30 -10.28
C ALA A 226 -10.85 7.89 -10.63
N SER A 227 -10.99 6.93 -9.72
CA SER A 227 -10.66 5.52 -9.96
C SER A 227 -11.51 4.93 -11.09
N ALA A 228 -12.83 5.15 -11.06
CA ALA A 228 -13.74 4.62 -12.06
C ALA A 228 -13.52 5.24 -13.45
N LEU A 229 -13.18 6.52 -13.52
CA LEU A 229 -12.79 7.18 -14.76
C LEU A 229 -11.44 6.62 -15.29
N ALA A 230 -10.46 6.40 -14.41
CA ALA A 230 -9.19 5.81 -14.80
C ALA A 230 -9.34 4.36 -15.32
N VAL A 231 -10.24 3.56 -14.75
CA VAL A 231 -10.60 2.22 -15.28
C VAL A 231 -11.09 2.34 -16.73
N GLN A 232 -12.04 3.24 -16.98
CA GLN A 232 -12.59 3.46 -18.32
C GLN A 232 -11.52 3.94 -19.31
N GLN A 233 -10.65 4.87 -18.89
CA GLN A 233 -9.53 5.34 -19.72
C GLN A 233 -8.53 4.22 -20.04
N ALA A 234 -8.17 3.41 -19.04
CA ALA A 234 -7.24 2.30 -19.24
C ALA A 234 -7.76 1.34 -20.32
N HIS A 235 -9.03 0.93 -20.22
CA HIS A 235 -9.65 0.02 -21.20
C HIS A 235 -9.81 0.66 -22.59
N ALA A 236 -10.10 1.96 -22.66
CA ALA A 236 -10.22 2.67 -23.92
C ALA A 236 -8.88 2.83 -24.65
N ILE A 237 -7.78 3.04 -23.91
CA ILE A 237 -6.43 3.19 -24.45
C ILE A 237 -5.85 1.84 -24.87
N ASP A 238 -6.05 0.80 -24.07
CA ASP A 238 -5.65 -0.57 -24.39
C ASP A 238 -6.59 -1.59 -23.72
N GLY A 239 -7.28 -2.40 -24.53
CA GLY A 239 -8.21 -3.42 -24.04
C GLY A 239 -7.53 -4.56 -23.26
N GLU A 240 -6.21 -4.69 -23.36
CA GLU A 240 -5.41 -5.62 -22.56
C GLU A 240 -5.16 -5.11 -21.13
N ASN A 241 -5.42 -3.83 -20.86
CA ASN A 241 -5.27 -3.29 -19.52
C ASN A 241 -6.25 -3.95 -18.56
N LYS A 242 -5.76 -4.15 -17.35
CA LYS A 242 -6.50 -4.66 -16.22
C LYS A 242 -6.23 -3.78 -15.02
N VAL A 243 -7.29 -3.29 -14.39
CA VAL A 243 -7.22 -2.27 -13.34
C VAL A 243 -7.86 -2.81 -12.07
N GLY A 244 -7.12 -2.73 -10.97
CA GLY A 244 -7.56 -3.16 -9.64
C GLY A 244 -7.84 -2.01 -8.70
N CYS A 245 -8.71 -2.30 -7.72
CA CYS A 245 -8.70 -1.56 -6.46
C CYS A 245 -7.50 -2.02 -5.60
N MET A 246 -7.18 -1.29 -4.53
CA MET A 246 -6.27 -1.77 -3.49
C MET A 246 -6.79 -1.39 -2.11
N ILE A 247 -7.08 -2.42 -1.31
CA ILE A 247 -7.65 -2.31 0.02
C ILE A 247 -6.61 -2.72 1.07
N CYS A 248 -6.47 -1.95 2.14
CA CYS A 248 -5.79 -2.40 3.35
C CYS A 248 -6.63 -3.52 3.98
N GLY A 249 -6.24 -4.77 3.74
CA GLY A 249 -6.96 -5.94 4.18
C GLY A 249 -6.64 -6.29 5.62
N ILE A 250 -7.61 -6.12 6.49
CA ILE A 250 -7.53 -6.52 7.90
C ILE A 250 -8.75 -7.38 8.22
N THR A 251 -8.52 -8.62 8.61
CA THR A 251 -9.58 -9.49 9.11
C THR A 251 -10.01 -9.02 10.49
N SER A 252 -11.30 -8.75 10.68
CA SER A 252 -11.86 -8.43 12.00
C SER A 252 -12.70 -9.60 12.55
N TYR A 253 -12.41 -9.98 13.79
CA TYR A 253 -13.15 -11.01 14.53
C TYR A 253 -13.98 -10.40 15.66
N PRO A 254 -15.19 -10.93 15.95
CA PRO A 254 -15.83 -10.68 17.23
C PRO A 254 -15.07 -11.46 18.32
N LEU A 255 -14.75 -10.81 19.45
CA LEU A 255 -14.00 -11.46 20.53
C LEU A 255 -14.82 -12.58 21.20
N THR A 256 -16.14 -12.42 21.23
CA THR A 256 -17.08 -13.38 21.82
C THR A 256 -18.21 -13.71 20.86
N CYS A 257 -19.00 -14.73 21.19
CA CYS A 257 -20.25 -15.02 20.47
C CYS A 257 -21.45 -14.18 20.94
N ASP A 258 -21.23 -13.14 21.77
CA ASP A 258 -22.29 -12.20 22.13
C ASP A 258 -22.83 -11.56 20.83
N PRO A 259 -24.15 -11.58 20.58
CA PRO A 259 -24.75 -10.89 19.45
C PRO A 259 -24.31 -9.42 19.29
N ALA A 260 -24.00 -8.72 20.38
CA ALA A 260 -23.47 -7.37 20.35
C ALA A 260 -22.08 -7.30 19.70
N ASP A 261 -21.18 -8.23 20.04
CA ASP A 261 -19.85 -8.34 19.42
C ASP A 261 -19.96 -8.73 17.94
N VAL A 262 -20.89 -9.64 17.60
CA VAL A 262 -21.14 -10.06 16.21
C VAL A 262 -21.62 -8.88 15.36
N LEU A 263 -22.57 -8.08 15.87
CA LEU A 263 -23.06 -6.88 15.18
C LEU A 263 -21.97 -5.81 15.06
N GLN A 264 -21.21 -5.57 16.13
CA GLN A 264 -20.10 -4.62 16.10
C GLN A 264 -19.05 -5.02 15.06
N ASN A 265 -18.69 -6.30 14.99
CA ASN A 265 -17.76 -6.83 14.00
C ASN A 265 -18.26 -6.61 12.58
N ARG A 266 -19.55 -6.86 12.33
CA ARG A 266 -20.17 -6.56 11.03
C ARG A 266 -20.01 -5.09 10.65
N TYR A 267 -20.25 -4.15 11.56
CA TYR A 267 -20.12 -2.72 11.28
C TYR A 267 -18.66 -2.32 10.98
N VAL A 268 -17.70 -2.94 11.67
CA VAL A 268 -16.28 -2.76 11.41
C VAL A 268 -15.89 -3.24 10.01
N TRP A 269 -16.39 -4.41 9.57
CA TRP A 269 -16.21 -4.86 8.19
C TRP A 269 -16.85 -3.91 7.16
N GLU A 270 -18.09 -3.49 7.40
CA GLU A 270 -18.85 -2.58 6.54
C GLU A 270 -18.10 -1.25 6.33
N GLN A 271 -17.59 -0.67 7.41
CA GLN A 271 -16.87 0.61 7.39
C GLN A 271 -15.45 0.48 6.81
N ASN A 272 -14.66 -0.47 7.32
CA ASN A 272 -13.21 -0.48 7.07
C ASN A 272 -12.83 -1.21 5.80
N ILE A 273 -13.63 -2.17 5.32
CA ILE A 273 -13.28 -3.00 4.16
C ILE A 273 -14.31 -2.84 3.06
N TYR A 274 -15.58 -3.15 3.35
CA TYR A 274 -16.60 -3.27 2.31
C TYR A 274 -17.00 -1.94 1.70
N TYR A 275 -17.02 -0.82 2.43
CA TYR A 275 -17.42 0.47 1.85
C TYR A 275 -16.59 0.83 0.61
N CYS A 276 -15.27 0.75 0.70
CA CYS A 276 -14.39 1.04 -0.44
C CYS A 276 -14.36 -0.10 -1.47
N GLY A 277 -14.44 -1.35 -1.02
CA GLY A 277 -14.47 -2.52 -1.91
C GLY A 277 -15.74 -2.57 -2.76
N ASP A 278 -16.91 -2.41 -2.15
CA ASP A 278 -18.22 -2.42 -2.81
C ASP A 278 -18.33 -1.34 -3.87
N VAL A 279 -17.94 -0.09 -3.57
CA VAL A 279 -18.04 0.99 -4.56
C VAL A 279 -17.18 0.70 -5.79
N GLN A 280 -15.94 0.21 -5.61
CA GLN A 280 -15.03 -0.06 -6.73
C GLN A 280 -15.35 -1.35 -7.49
N CYS A 281 -15.89 -2.38 -6.82
CA CYS A 281 -16.17 -3.68 -7.44
C CYS A 281 -17.59 -3.80 -7.98
N GLN A 282 -18.56 -3.08 -7.39
CA GLN A 282 -19.98 -3.14 -7.76
C GLN A 282 -20.49 -1.85 -8.40
N GLY A 283 -19.69 -0.78 -8.39
CA GLY A 283 -20.00 0.47 -9.08
C GLY A 283 -21.14 1.26 -8.46
N GLN A 284 -21.47 0.98 -7.19
CA GLN A 284 -22.55 1.63 -6.46
C GLN A 284 -22.27 1.67 -4.97
N TYR A 285 -22.87 2.65 -4.28
CA TYR A 285 -22.84 2.69 -2.83
C TYR A 285 -23.71 1.59 -2.22
N PRO A 286 -23.18 0.82 -1.24
CA PRO A 286 -23.96 -0.21 -0.57
C PRO A 286 -25.04 0.40 0.33
N THR A 287 -26.06 -0.38 0.68
CA THR A 287 -27.22 0.12 1.45
C THR A 287 -26.85 0.66 2.83
N TYR A 288 -25.82 0.08 3.49
CA TYR A 288 -25.32 0.55 4.77
C TYR A 288 -24.52 1.87 4.67
N ALA A 289 -24.16 2.34 3.47
CA ALA A 289 -23.50 3.65 3.31
C ALA A 289 -24.33 4.78 3.93
N ARG A 290 -25.67 4.70 3.81
CA ARG A 290 -26.57 5.65 4.48
C ARG A 290 -26.41 5.66 6.00
N ARG A 291 -26.20 4.49 6.63
CA ARG A 291 -25.93 4.41 8.07
C ARG A 291 -24.61 5.11 8.38
N LEU A 292 -23.54 4.77 7.64
CA LEU A 292 -22.21 5.36 7.83
C LEU A 292 -22.22 6.90 7.68
N TRP A 293 -22.98 7.43 6.73
CA TRP A 293 -23.11 8.87 6.54
C TRP A 293 -23.94 9.53 7.66
N ASN A 294 -25.04 8.91 8.06
CA ASN A 294 -25.91 9.43 9.12
C ASN A 294 -25.23 9.46 10.50
N GLU A 295 -24.31 8.53 10.78
CA GLU A 295 -23.54 8.49 12.04
C GLU A 295 -22.74 9.77 12.30
N HIS A 296 -22.35 10.48 11.23
CA HIS A 296 -21.55 11.71 11.29
C HIS A 296 -22.17 12.87 10.50
N GLN A 297 -23.47 12.79 10.18
CA GLN A 297 -24.21 13.83 9.45
C GLN A 297 -23.53 14.25 8.13
N VAL A 298 -22.96 13.27 7.44
CA VAL A 298 -22.20 13.49 6.21
C VAL A 298 -23.16 13.81 5.06
N ASP A 299 -22.90 14.91 4.37
CA ASP A 299 -23.58 15.31 3.14
C ASP A 299 -22.57 15.42 2.01
N LEU A 300 -22.64 14.51 1.04
CA LEU A 300 -21.62 14.38 -0.01
C LEU A 300 -22.04 15.13 -1.27
N ASP A 301 -21.10 15.88 -1.85
CA ASP A 301 -21.20 16.34 -3.24
C ASP A 301 -21.07 15.12 -4.16
N ILE A 302 -22.22 14.56 -4.53
CA ILE A 302 -22.39 13.46 -5.49
C ILE A 302 -23.26 13.97 -6.63
N THR A 303 -22.77 13.88 -7.86
CA THR A 303 -23.53 14.20 -9.07
C THR A 303 -24.04 12.94 -9.76
N ASP A 304 -25.05 13.07 -10.62
CA ASP A 304 -25.52 11.95 -11.45
C ASP A 304 -24.40 11.39 -12.35
N SER A 305 -23.53 12.25 -12.88
CA SER A 305 -22.36 11.84 -13.65
C SER A 305 -21.36 11.03 -12.83
N ASP A 306 -21.22 11.32 -11.53
CA ASP A 306 -20.36 10.54 -10.65
C ASP A 306 -20.91 9.11 -10.52
N LEU A 307 -22.21 8.97 -10.29
CA LEU A 307 -22.86 7.66 -10.16
C LEU A 307 -22.77 6.83 -11.45
N GLU A 308 -22.95 7.45 -12.61
CA GLU A 308 -22.77 6.78 -13.90
C GLU A 308 -21.30 6.37 -14.12
N ALA A 309 -20.34 7.22 -13.74
CA ALA A 309 -18.92 6.89 -13.84
C ALA A 309 -18.56 5.70 -12.93
N LEU A 310 -19.03 5.67 -11.69
CA LEU A 310 -18.81 4.54 -10.76
C LEU A 310 -19.32 3.23 -11.34
N LYS A 311 -20.52 3.24 -11.92
CA LYS A 311 -21.14 2.05 -12.53
C LYS A 311 -20.40 1.57 -13.77
N ALA A 312 -19.90 2.49 -14.58
CA ALA A 312 -19.18 2.17 -15.82
C ALA A 312 -17.72 1.77 -15.58
N GLY A 313 -17.14 2.12 -14.44
CA GLY A 313 -15.71 1.96 -14.14
C GLY A 313 -15.40 0.99 -12.99
N THR A 314 -16.06 -0.15 -12.92
CA THR A 314 -15.75 -1.19 -11.93
C THR A 314 -14.44 -1.90 -12.24
N VAL A 315 -13.68 -2.26 -11.20
CA VAL A 315 -12.35 -2.88 -11.33
C VAL A 315 -12.40 -4.31 -11.88
N ASP A 316 -11.32 -4.74 -12.55
CA ASP A 316 -11.16 -6.08 -13.13
C ASP A 316 -10.79 -7.16 -12.10
N TRP A 317 -10.10 -6.75 -11.02
CA TRP A 317 -9.68 -7.63 -9.93
C TRP A 317 -9.68 -6.90 -8.59
N TYR A 318 -9.74 -7.67 -7.51
CA TYR A 318 -9.65 -7.15 -6.14
C TYR A 318 -8.24 -7.41 -5.61
N THR A 319 -7.48 -6.33 -5.37
CA THR A 319 -6.16 -6.45 -4.74
C THR A 319 -6.17 -5.90 -3.33
N PHE A 320 -5.33 -6.47 -2.47
CA PHE A 320 -5.27 -6.06 -1.08
C PHE A 320 -3.91 -6.32 -0.45
N SER A 321 -3.58 -5.55 0.59
CA SER A 321 -2.52 -5.89 1.54
C SER A 321 -3.08 -6.77 2.65
N TYR A 322 -2.26 -7.65 3.23
CA TYR A 322 -2.60 -8.38 4.44
C TYR A 322 -1.37 -8.54 5.32
N TYR A 323 -1.51 -8.13 6.58
CA TYR A 323 -0.44 -8.23 7.56
C TYR A 323 -0.88 -8.89 8.87
N MET A 324 -2.15 -8.70 9.26
CA MET A 324 -2.68 -9.09 10.56
C MET A 324 -4.20 -9.10 10.58
N SER A 325 -4.75 -9.63 11.67
CA SER A 325 -6.17 -9.51 12.05
C SER A 325 -6.35 -8.62 13.29
N THR A 326 -7.59 -8.15 13.52
CA THR A 326 -8.02 -7.48 14.76
C THR A 326 -9.17 -8.22 15.43
N ALA A 327 -9.43 -7.93 16.70
CA ALA A 327 -10.63 -8.39 17.40
C ALA A 327 -11.38 -7.21 18.03
N VAL A 328 -12.71 -7.25 17.96
CA VAL A 328 -13.61 -6.21 18.47
C VAL A 328 -14.53 -6.79 19.54
N THR A 329 -14.87 -5.98 20.53
CA THR A 329 -15.80 -6.37 21.59
C THR A 329 -16.49 -5.16 22.19
N THR A 330 -17.67 -5.39 22.73
CA THR A 330 -18.49 -4.45 23.51
C THR A 330 -18.29 -4.61 25.02
N HIS A 331 -17.51 -5.60 25.44
CA HIS A 331 -17.16 -5.85 26.84
C HIS A 331 -15.91 -5.07 27.26
N GLU A 332 -15.75 -4.83 28.57
CA GLU A 332 -14.50 -4.29 29.11
C GLU A 332 -13.35 -5.28 28.93
N VAL A 333 -12.21 -4.80 28.42
CA VAL A 333 -11.00 -5.61 28.22
C VAL A 333 -9.80 -5.01 28.95
N SER A 334 -9.01 -5.87 29.60
CA SER A 334 -7.81 -5.48 30.34
C SER A 334 -6.55 -5.34 29.47
N ALA A 335 -6.56 -5.88 28.24
CA ALA A 335 -5.45 -5.85 27.31
C ALA A 335 -5.89 -5.35 25.93
N THR A 336 -5.50 -4.13 25.59
CA THR A 336 -5.65 -3.53 24.26
C THR A 336 -4.33 -3.59 23.49
N VAL A 337 -4.41 -3.53 22.17
CA VAL A 337 -3.24 -3.37 21.28
C VAL A 337 -3.09 -1.88 20.94
N GLY A 338 -1.86 -1.37 20.82
CA GLY A 338 -1.55 0.03 20.54
C GLY A 338 -0.51 0.25 19.43
N GLY A 339 -0.39 -0.68 18.48
CA GLY A 339 0.54 -0.59 17.35
C GLY A 339 0.04 0.28 16.18
N ASN A 340 0.91 0.51 15.18
CA ASN A 340 0.70 1.45 14.06
C ASN A 340 -0.52 1.20 13.15
N PHE A 341 -1.27 0.12 13.38
CA PHE A 341 -2.50 -0.26 12.65
C PHE A 341 -3.50 -1.02 13.54
N SER A 342 -3.17 -1.25 14.82
CA SER A 342 -3.91 -2.18 15.68
C SER A 342 -4.47 -1.43 16.87
N MET A 343 -5.79 -1.21 16.86
CA MET A 343 -6.56 -0.90 18.06
C MET A 343 -7.69 -1.92 18.19
N GLY A 344 -8.01 -2.28 19.43
CA GLY A 344 -9.01 -3.30 19.74
C GLY A 344 -8.53 -4.24 20.84
N ALA A 345 -9.32 -5.26 21.11
CA ALA A 345 -8.98 -6.28 22.09
C ALA A 345 -7.86 -7.17 21.55
N ARG A 346 -6.94 -7.58 22.41
CA ARG A 346 -6.00 -8.65 22.06
C ARG A 346 -6.80 -9.94 21.84
N ASN A 347 -6.66 -10.53 20.66
CA ASN A 347 -7.07 -11.90 20.44
C ASN A 347 -6.13 -12.82 21.26
N PRO A 348 -6.65 -13.57 22.26
CA PRO A 348 -5.82 -14.37 23.17
C PRO A 348 -5.22 -15.61 22.50
N TYR A 349 -5.64 -15.96 21.28
CA TYR A 349 -5.15 -17.11 20.53
C TYR A 349 -3.98 -16.80 19.58
N LEU A 350 -3.63 -15.52 19.42
CA LEU A 350 -2.62 -15.06 18.45
C LEU A 350 -1.33 -14.58 19.12
N GLN A 351 -0.23 -14.73 18.41
CA GLN A 351 1.06 -14.13 18.76
C GLN A 351 1.21 -12.76 18.07
N TYR A 352 2.06 -11.89 18.62
CA TYR A 352 2.23 -10.52 18.12
C TYR A 352 3.72 -10.21 17.92
N SER A 353 4.03 -9.46 16.87
CA SER A 353 5.38 -8.96 16.58
C SER A 353 5.81 -7.83 17.52
N GLU A 354 7.07 -7.42 17.45
CA GLU A 354 7.61 -6.25 18.19
C GLU A 354 6.85 -4.95 17.87
N TRP A 355 6.27 -4.84 16.66
CA TRP A 355 5.41 -3.71 16.26
C TRP A 355 3.92 -3.95 16.54
N GLU A 356 3.60 -4.92 17.40
CA GLU A 356 2.25 -5.29 17.83
C GLU A 356 1.30 -5.76 16.72
N TRP A 357 1.82 -6.30 15.63
CA TRP A 357 1.00 -6.93 14.59
C TRP A 357 0.76 -8.40 14.90
N ALA A 358 -0.49 -8.84 14.87
CA ALA A 358 -0.87 -10.23 15.12
C ALA A 358 -0.43 -11.14 13.95
N ASP A 359 0.29 -12.23 14.26
CA ASP A 359 0.63 -13.29 13.30
C ASP A 359 -0.59 -14.20 13.10
N ASP A 360 -1.42 -13.89 12.09
CA ASP A 360 -2.64 -14.63 11.77
C ASP A 360 -2.72 -15.07 10.30
N PRO A 361 -2.08 -16.19 9.93
CA PRO A 361 -2.22 -16.77 8.60
C PRO A 361 -3.64 -17.30 8.33
N ALA A 362 -4.38 -17.75 9.35
CA ALA A 362 -5.75 -18.24 9.17
C ALA A 362 -6.70 -17.09 8.80
N GLY A 363 -6.44 -15.89 9.32
CA GLY A 363 -7.15 -14.68 8.91
C GLY A 363 -6.93 -14.29 7.45
N LEU A 364 -5.78 -14.62 6.85
CA LEU A 364 -5.56 -14.42 5.41
C LEU A 364 -6.45 -15.37 4.60
N GLN A 365 -6.48 -16.65 4.99
CA GLN A 365 -7.37 -17.62 4.36
C GLN A 365 -8.84 -17.17 4.46
N TYR A 366 -9.29 -16.79 5.66
CA TYR A 366 -10.64 -16.28 5.90
C TYR A 366 -10.96 -15.07 5.00
N TYR A 367 -10.04 -14.10 4.92
CA TYR A 367 -10.21 -12.91 4.10
C TYR A 367 -10.36 -13.25 2.61
N LEU A 368 -9.52 -14.15 2.11
CA LEU A 368 -9.52 -14.61 0.73
C LEU A 368 -10.85 -15.28 0.34
N GLU A 369 -11.32 -16.22 1.17
CA GLU A 369 -12.60 -16.91 0.95
C GLU A 369 -13.77 -15.91 0.97
N LEU A 370 -13.78 -15.00 1.94
CA LEU A 370 -14.83 -13.99 2.07
C LEU A 370 -14.88 -12.99 0.92
N MET A 371 -13.72 -12.48 0.46
CA MET A 371 -13.67 -11.53 -0.66
C MET A 371 -14.02 -12.21 -1.99
N ASN A 372 -13.59 -13.46 -2.18
CA ASN A 372 -13.93 -14.26 -3.35
C ASN A 372 -15.44 -14.46 -3.47
N ASP A 373 -16.10 -14.83 -2.37
CA ASP A 373 -17.55 -15.05 -2.35
C ASP A 373 -18.34 -13.75 -2.46
N ARG A 374 -17.80 -12.64 -1.98
CA ARG A 374 -18.46 -11.34 -2.05
C ARG A 374 -18.43 -10.71 -3.44
N TYR A 375 -17.28 -10.74 -4.10
CA TYR A 375 -17.08 -9.99 -5.35
C TYR A 375 -17.00 -10.87 -6.58
N HIS A 376 -16.66 -12.16 -6.44
CA HIS A 376 -16.45 -13.08 -7.56
C HIS A 376 -15.43 -12.57 -8.60
N LEU A 377 -14.50 -11.72 -8.16
CA LEU A 377 -13.39 -11.20 -8.96
C LEU A 377 -12.11 -12.00 -8.66
N PRO A 378 -11.15 -12.07 -9.62
CA PRO A 378 -9.81 -12.54 -9.31
C PRO A 378 -9.20 -11.72 -8.17
N LEU A 379 -8.47 -12.39 -7.28
CA LEU A 379 -7.79 -11.78 -6.15
C LEU A 379 -6.27 -11.72 -6.38
N MET A 380 -5.62 -10.69 -5.84
CA MET A 380 -4.17 -10.66 -5.66
C MET A 380 -3.82 -10.17 -4.27
N VAL A 381 -2.94 -10.90 -3.58
CA VAL A 381 -2.29 -10.41 -2.36
C VAL A 381 -1.11 -9.57 -2.80
N VAL A 382 -1.29 -8.25 -2.84
CA VAL A 382 -0.29 -7.33 -3.40
C VAL A 382 0.67 -6.75 -2.36
N GLU A 383 0.46 -7.12 -1.10
CA GLU A 383 1.30 -6.76 0.03
C GLU A 383 1.12 -7.80 1.14
N ASN A 384 2.21 -8.45 1.55
CA ASN A 384 2.27 -9.28 2.75
C ASN A 384 3.74 -9.41 3.16
N GLY A 385 4.04 -9.22 4.44
CA GLY A 385 5.42 -9.25 4.90
C GLY A 385 5.55 -9.03 6.40
N LEU A 386 6.72 -9.37 6.93
CA LEU A 386 7.05 -9.19 8.35
C LEU A 386 8.15 -8.13 8.49
N GLY A 387 7.79 -7.02 9.12
CA GLY A 387 8.75 -6.01 9.54
C GLY A 387 9.43 -6.45 10.83
N ALA A 388 10.74 -6.67 10.78
CA ALA A 388 11.55 -7.12 11.91
C ALA A 388 12.95 -6.50 11.85
N LYS A 389 13.68 -6.55 12.97
CA LYS A 389 15.10 -6.19 12.98
C LYS A 389 15.90 -7.34 12.39
N ASP A 390 16.78 -7.03 11.46
CA ASP A 390 17.77 -7.98 10.94
C ASP A 390 19.16 -7.63 11.48
N TYR A 391 20.00 -8.66 11.63
CA TYR A 391 21.37 -8.53 12.12
C TYR A 391 22.32 -9.09 11.07
N LEU A 392 23.26 -8.26 10.62
CA LEU A 392 24.35 -8.67 9.74
C LEU A 392 25.40 -9.40 10.57
N THR A 393 25.67 -10.65 10.21
CA THR A 393 26.68 -11.49 10.87
C THR A 393 28.10 -11.08 10.44
N VAL A 394 29.12 -11.62 11.13
CA VAL A 394 30.54 -11.30 10.86
C VAL A 394 30.99 -11.74 9.47
N ASP A 395 30.34 -12.75 8.90
CA ASP A 395 30.55 -13.29 7.55
C ASP A 395 29.67 -12.62 6.49
N GLY A 396 28.92 -11.57 6.87
CA GLY A 396 28.15 -10.76 5.93
C GLY A 396 26.82 -11.37 5.51
N GLN A 397 26.23 -12.24 6.35
CA GLN A 397 24.95 -12.91 6.08
C GLN A 397 23.84 -12.39 7.00
N ILE A 398 22.59 -12.66 6.62
CA ILE A 398 21.40 -12.34 7.40
C ILE A 398 20.55 -13.61 7.53
N HIS A 399 20.47 -14.14 8.75
CA HIS A 399 19.68 -15.32 9.06
C HIS A 399 18.27 -14.96 9.56
N ASP A 400 17.35 -14.75 8.63
CA ASP A 400 15.99 -14.27 8.88
C ASP A 400 14.93 -15.37 8.91
N VAL A 401 15.18 -16.43 9.69
CA VAL A 401 14.30 -17.60 9.82
C VAL A 401 12.88 -17.21 10.28
N TYR A 402 12.74 -16.15 11.08
CA TYR A 402 11.44 -15.59 11.48
C TYR A 402 10.61 -15.09 10.30
N ARG A 403 11.24 -14.45 9.31
CA ARG A 403 10.59 -13.96 8.10
C ARG A 403 10.15 -15.11 7.21
N ILE A 404 11.03 -16.09 7.01
CA ILE A 404 10.71 -17.34 6.31
C ILE A 404 9.52 -18.05 6.99
N SER A 405 9.51 -18.13 8.32
CA SER A 405 8.42 -18.75 9.08
C SER A 405 7.07 -18.05 8.84
N TYR A 406 7.05 -16.71 8.95
CA TYR A 406 5.85 -15.91 8.70
C TYR A 406 5.32 -16.10 7.27
N LEU A 407 6.17 -15.91 6.25
CA LEU A 407 5.78 -16.00 4.85
C LEU A 407 5.31 -17.42 4.51
N ARG A 408 5.98 -18.46 5.01
CA ARG A 408 5.57 -19.87 4.82
C ARG A 408 4.14 -20.10 5.30
N LYS A 409 3.80 -19.68 6.52
CA LYS A 409 2.45 -19.90 7.08
C LYS A 409 1.37 -19.21 6.23
N HIS A 410 1.64 -17.99 5.76
CA HIS A 410 0.69 -17.24 4.93
C HIS A 410 0.56 -17.86 3.53
N ILE A 411 1.65 -18.35 2.93
CA ILE A 411 1.61 -19.08 1.66
C ILE A 411 0.83 -20.39 1.79
N GLN A 412 0.96 -21.12 2.90
CA GLN A 412 0.14 -22.30 3.18
C GLN A 412 -1.35 -21.95 3.29
N ALA A 413 -1.69 -20.86 3.97
CA ALA A 413 -3.07 -20.37 4.05
C ALA A 413 -3.65 -20.00 2.67
N MET A 414 -2.87 -19.33 1.82
CA MET A 414 -3.26 -19.05 0.43
C MET A 414 -3.49 -20.34 -0.38
N ALA A 415 -2.60 -21.34 -0.23
CA ALA A 415 -2.76 -22.62 -0.92
C ALA A 415 -4.04 -23.35 -0.49
N THR A 416 -4.40 -23.27 0.80
CA THR A 416 -5.68 -23.80 1.31
C THR A 416 -6.87 -23.04 0.72
N ALA A 417 -6.84 -21.70 0.70
CA ALA A 417 -7.91 -20.90 0.09
C ALA A 417 -8.13 -21.24 -1.40
N ILE A 418 -7.04 -21.38 -2.17
CA ILE A 418 -7.11 -21.84 -3.58
C ILE A 418 -7.74 -23.22 -3.66
N HIS A 419 -7.35 -24.15 -2.78
CA HIS A 419 -7.94 -25.49 -2.74
C HIS A 419 -9.45 -25.46 -2.45
N HIS A 420 -9.92 -24.49 -1.68
CA HIS A 420 -11.35 -24.25 -1.39
C HIS A 420 -12.09 -23.53 -2.53
N GLY A 421 -11.40 -23.14 -3.61
CA GLY A 421 -12.02 -22.56 -4.80
C GLY A 421 -11.80 -21.06 -4.98
N VAL A 422 -10.97 -20.42 -4.13
CA VAL A 422 -10.64 -19.00 -4.29
C VAL A 422 -9.82 -18.78 -5.58
N LYS A 423 -10.25 -17.81 -6.40
CA LYS A 423 -9.53 -17.38 -7.61
C LYS A 423 -8.39 -16.40 -7.25
N LEU A 424 -7.37 -16.89 -6.55
CA LEU A 424 -6.15 -16.12 -6.28
C LEU A 424 -5.15 -16.27 -7.43
N ILE A 425 -4.76 -15.16 -8.05
CA ILE A 425 -3.92 -15.15 -9.26
C ILE A 425 -2.51 -14.58 -9.05
N GLY A 426 -2.23 -13.99 -7.89
CA GLY A 426 -0.90 -13.44 -7.61
C GLY A 426 -0.61 -13.17 -6.14
N TYR A 427 0.68 -13.13 -5.82
CA TYR A 427 1.24 -12.80 -4.52
C TYR A 427 2.53 -11.99 -4.69
N THR A 428 2.57 -10.78 -4.13
CA THR A 428 3.78 -9.95 -4.10
C THR A 428 4.17 -9.60 -2.66
N SER A 429 5.31 -10.15 -2.20
CA SER A 429 5.82 -9.88 -0.86
C SER A 429 6.19 -8.40 -0.68
N TRP A 430 5.70 -7.76 0.38
CA TRP A 430 5.93 -6.35 0.64
C TRP A 430 7.38 -6.06 1.02
N GLY A 431 7.91 -4.96 0.48
CA GLY A 431 9.27 -4.52 0.78
C GLY A 431 10.25 -5.62 0.46
N CYS A 432 10.12 -6.27 -0.71
CA CYS A 432 10.94 -7.40 -1.15
C CYS A 432 12.44 -7.10 -1.18
N ILE A 433 12.80 -5.82 -1.23
CA ILE A 433 14.10 -5.26 -0.87
C ILE A 433 13.88 -4.31 0.30
N ASP A 434 14.82 -4.27 1.26
CA ASP A 434 14.73 -3.34 2.39
C ASP A 434 14.50 -1.92 1.90
N LEU A 435 13.59 -1.21 2.55
CA LEU A 435 13.16 0.13 2.16
C LEU A 435 12.77 0.93 3.40
N VAL A 436 12.57 2.24 3.24
CA VAL A 436 12.14 3.11 4.34
C VAL A 436 10.72 2.74 4.75
N SER A 437 10.49 2.39 6.01
CA SER A 437 9.16 2.00 6.49
C SER A 437 8.15 3.15 6.38
N ALA A 438 6.90 2.86 6.01
CA ALA A 438 5.87 3.88 5.84
C ALA A 438 5.55 4.60 7.16
N GLY A 439 5.18 3.83 8.19
CA GLY A 439 4.66 4.36 9.45
C GLY A 439 5.71 5.04 10.34
N THR A 440 6.94 4.52 10.40
CA THR A 440 8.01 5.08 11.27
C THR A 440 9.15 5.74 10.52
N GLY A 441 9.27 5.54 9.19
CA GLY A 441 10.38 6.10 8.43
C GLY A 441 11.73 5.40 8.70
N GLN A 442 11.71 4.22 9.31
CA GLN A 442 12.91 3.51 9.74
C GLN A 442 13.40 2.55 8.65
N MET A 443 14.73 2.42 8.55
CA MET A 443 15.40 1.31 7.88
C MET A 443 15.52 0.09 8.80
N SER A 444 15.59 0.29 10.11
CA SER A 444 15.73 -0.80 11.10
C SER A 444 14.52 -1.74 11.17
N LYS A 445 13.34 -1.30 10.70
CA LYS A 445 12.17 -2.15 10.46
C LYS A 445 12.26 -2.74 9.05
N ARG A 446 12.96 -3.86 8.90
CA ARG A 446 13.29 -4.47 7.62
C ARG A 446 12.23 -5.50 7.18
N TYR A 447 11.93 -5.49 5.89
CA TYR A 447 10.99 -6.43 5.25
C TYR A 447 11.66 -7.30 4.18
N GLY A 448 12.80 -6.84 3.65
CA GLY A 448 13.47 -7.38 2.48
C GLY A 448 13.71 -8.87 2.52
N LEU A 449 13.66 -9.47 1.33
CA LEU A 449 14.42 -10.66 1.00
C LEU A 449 15.86 -10.28 0.63
N ILE A 450 16.07 -9.01 0.25
CA ILE A 450 17.36 -8.39 -0.01
C ILE A 450 17.61 -7.33 1.07
N TYR A 451 18.71 -7.46 1.80
CA TYR A 451 19.18 -6.47 2.76
C TYR A 451 19.78 -5.28 2.02
N VAL A 452 19.53 -4.07 2.49
CA VAL A 452 20.23 -2.87 2.04
C VAL A 452 21.04 -2.31 3.21
N ASP A 453 22.35 -2.14 3.00
CA ASP A 453 23.25 -1.52 3.97
C ASP A 453 22.99 -0.02 4.08
N ARG A 454 21.93 0.30 4.83
CA ARG A 454 21.52 1.64 5.25
C ARG A 454 20.92 1.57 6.64
N GLN A 455 21.29 2.49 7.52
CA GLN A 455 20.79 2.59 8.89
C GLN A 455 19.81 3.78 9.06
N ASP A 456 19.19 3.85 10.23
CA ASP A 456 18.20 4.90 10.56
C ASP A 456 18.81 6.31 10.55
N ASP A 457 20.11 6.46 10.78
CA ASP A 457 20.84 7.74 10.70
C ASP A 457 21.30 8.10 9.27
N GLY A 458 20.97 7.26 8.28
CA GLY A 458 21.36 7.43 6.89
C GLY A 458 22.75 6.91 6.53
N SER A 459 23.54 6.42 7.51
CA SER A 459 24.83 5.76 7.25
C SER A 459 24.65 4.41 6.53
N GLY A 460 25.71 3.95 5.85
CA GLY A 460 25.74 2.70 5.10
C GLY A 460 26.18 2.88 3.65
N THR A 461 26.57 1.80 2.99
CA THR A 461 27.10 1.80 1.61
C THR A 461 26.00 1.71 0.53
N LEU A 462 24.76 1.44 0.94
CA LEU A 462 23.64 1.06 0.07
C LEU A 462 23.87 -0.25 -0.69
N ALA A 463 24.84 -1.09 -0.30
CA ALA A 463 25.04 -2.40 -0.91
C ALA A 463 23.83 -3.31 -0.68
N ARG A 464 23.51 -4.13 -1.69
CA ARG A 464 22.45 -5.15 -1.64
C ARG A 464 23.04 -6.50 -1.26
N ILE A 465 22.45 -7.16 -0.27
CA ILE A 465 22.91 -8.46 0.24
C ILE A 465 21.71 -9.42 0.30
N PRO A 466 21.70 -10.51 -0.50
CA PRO A 466 20.67 -11.55 -0.38
C PRO A 466 20.62 -12.13 1.04
N LYS A 467 19.43 -12.21 1.64
CA LYS A 467 19.21 -12.87 2.95
C LYS A 467 18.94 -14.36 2.76
N ASP A 468 18.86 -15.13 3.84
CA ASP A 468 18.42 -16.54 3.75
C ASP A 468 17.03 -16.67 3.08
N SER A 469 16.14 -15.72 3.37
CA SER A 469 14.80 -15.65 2.77
C SER A 469 14.80 -15.43 1.26
N PHE A 470 15.84 -14.84 0.67
CA PHE A 470 16.02 -14.72 -0.77
C PHE A 470 16.03 -16.10 -1.44
N TYR A 471 16.95 -16.96 -0.99
CA TYR A 471 17.12 -18.30 -1.55
C TYR A 471 15.94 -19.20 -1.21
N TRP A 472 15.30 -18.99 -0.06
CA TRP A 472 14.05 -19.67 0.26
C TRP A 472 12.95 -19.29 -0.73
N TYR A 473 12.70 -18.00 -0.96
CA TYR A 473 11.64 -17.54 -1.86
C TYR A 473 11.92 -17.93 -3.31
N GLN A 474 13.19 -17.94 -3.74
CA GLN A 474 13.60 -18.50 -5.03
C GLN A 474 13.13 -19.95 -5.21
N ARG A 475 13.28 -20.81 -4.19
CA ARG A 475 12.78 -22.19 -4.21
C ARG A 475 11.25 -22.27 -4.21
N VAL A 476 10.58 -21.39 -3.46
CA VAL A 476 9.11 -21.28 -3.47
C VAL A 476 8.63 -21.01 -4.90
N ILE A 477 9.21 -20.01 -5.58
CA ILE A 477 8.79 -19.65 -6.93
C ILE A 477 9.12 -20.77 -7.93
N ALA A 478 10.34 -21.32 -7.88
CA ALA A 478 10.76 -22.40 -8.79
C ALA A 478 9.91 -23.67 -8.66
N SER A 479 9.37 -23.93 -7.47
CA SER A 479 8.47 -25.06 -7.21
C SER A 479 6.97 -24.70 -7.33
N ASN A 480 6.65 -23.46 -7.72
CA ASN A 480 5.29 -22.91 -7.72
C ASN A 480 4.53 -23.16 -6.40
N GLY A 481 5.20 -22.87 -5.28
CA GLY A 481 4.68 -23.02 -3.92
C GLY A 481 4.66 -24.44 -3.36
N GLN A 482 5.23 -25.43 -4.05
CA GLN A 482 5.25 -26.82 -3.58
C GLN A 482 6.36 -27.10 -2.55
N ASP A 483 7.52 -26.44 -2.68
CA ASP A 483 8.62 -26.53 -1.73
C ASP A 483 8.69 -25.24 -0.89
N LEU A 484 8.22 -25.33 0.35
CA LEU A 484 8.33 -24.26 1.33
C LEU A 484 9.46 -24.52 2.34
N GLY A 485 10.30 -25.53 2.13
CA GLY A 485 11.31 -26.01 3.06
C GLY A 485 10.73 -26.65 4.34
N PRO A 486 11.60 -27.17 5.22
CA PRO A 486 11.16 -27.79 6.46
C PRO A 486 10.45 -26.76 7.36
N SER A 487 9.36 -27.17 8.00
CA SER A 487 8.85 -26.44 9.16
C SER A 487 9.93 -26.53 10.24
N ALA A 488 10.41 -25.40 10.77
CA ALA A 488 11.11 -25.43 12.03
C ALA A 488 10.18 -26.15 13.03
N SER A 489 10.59 -27.33 13.48
CA SER A 489 9.85 -28.09 14.49
C SER A 489 9.62 -27.20 15.69
N ASN A 490 8.34 -27.05 16.08
CA ASN A 490 7.88 -26.27 17.23
C ASN A 490 8.69 -26.52 18.50
#